data_AF-A0A497K395-F1
#
_entry.id   AF-A0A497K395-F1
#
_cell.length_a   1.000
_cell.length_b   1.000
_cell.length_c   1.000
_cell.angle_alpha   90.00
_cell.angle_beta   90.00
_cell.angle_gamma   90.00
#
_symmetry.space_group_name_H-M   'P 1'
#
loop_
_entity.id
_entity.type
_entity.pdbx_description
1 polymer ?
#
loop_
_entity_poly.entity_id
_entity_poly.type
_entity_poly.pdbx_seq_one_letter_code
_entity_poly.pdbx_strand_id
1 'polypeptide(L)'
;MGVKGKPEEEGISELLLGYLEDEVFGRLGQSSLEAIKRRALDPSGAEALKRWIVDSLLRERDKVSRRTLRRVDLEAAFSDRAFLTRISEVALERLRCGPNAPTLNIEPKRLSTEETQKILGEGINFGLIFGAESIYFQDVVLAFQVDEFSSRPLRGGKVNVLGVHLDWLTEKGEAVRALLVDESWRVKEVGFEAAVPLHVVQTLHLPFSRETDLHRRLSDTFRDAGIVQVNPYEASERADDKAWTHELWLRCRTKLESPAFRLIPKSSLLKDTLKMLEAFIEDLSLRRRQRNIGIFIQPNKGTEGWMVERFKFDVYRGGIGVEHPAAKHIAAILQLDDVLLREERGNVRFSPLREPEETRDLKHISLRIN
;
A
#
# COMPACT_ATOMS: atom_id res chain seq x y z
N MET A 1 18.27 2.89 32.07
CA MET A 1 17.80 3.82 33.13
C MET A 1 16.34 4.10 32.86
N GLY A 2 15.45 3.66 33.75
CA GLY A 2 14.01 3.80 33.57
C GLY A 2 13.59 5.24 33.85
N VAL A 3 13.30 6.00 32.79
CA VAL A 3 12.55 7.24 32.91
C VAL A 3 11.11 6.81 33.20
N LYS A 4 10.64 7.05 34.43
CA LYS A 4 9.20 7.04 34.73
C LYS A 4 8.59 8.17 33.90
N GLY A 5 8.03 7.82 32.75
CA GLY A 5 7.20 8.73 31.97
C GLY A 5 6.09 9.26 32.87
N LYS A 6 5.84 10.57 32.83
CA LYS A 6 4.59 11.13 33.36
C LYS A 6 3.43 10.34 32.74
N PRO A 7 2.34 10.04 33.48
CA PRO A 7 1.13 9.52 32.84
C PRO A 7 0.76 10.48 31.72
N GLU A 8 0.84 10.00 30.48
CA GLU A 8 0.64 10.77 29.27
C GLU A 8 -0.82 11.22 29.22
N GLU A 9 -1.05 12.53 29.06
CA GLU A 9 -2.40 13.04 28.82
C GLU A 9 -2.84 12.64 27.40
N GLU A 10 -3.99 11.98 27.30
CA GLU A 10 -4.64 11.60 26.04
C GLU A 10 -4.76 12.82 25.10
N GLY A 11 -4.34 12.64 23.85
CA GLY A 11 -4.44 13.68 22.82
C GLY A 11 -5.90 13.98 22.46
N ILE A 12 -6.19 15.19 21.94
CA ILE A 12 -7.57 15.54 21.54
C ILE A 12 -8.11 14.59 20.46
N SER A 13 -7.28 14.20 19.49
CA SER A 13 -7.69 13.26 18.45
C SER A 13 -7.99 11.88 19.03
N GLU A 14 -7.16 11.39 19.96
CA GLU A 14 -7.37 10.11 20.66
C GLU A 14 -8.69 10.13 21.43
N LEU A 15 -8.96 11.20 22.19
CA LEU A 15 -10.20 11.40 22.92
C LEU A 15 -11.44 11.37 22.00
N LEU A 16 -11.39 12.07 20.87
CA LEU A 16 -12.51 12.13 19.92
C LEU A 16 -12.74 10.79 19.23
N LEU A 17 -11.66 10.10 18.82
CA LEU A 17 -11.74 8.79 18.20
C LEU A 17 -12.25 7.75 19.19
N GLY A 18 -11.74 7.72 20.42
CA GLY A 18 -12.23 6.84 21.49
C GLY A 18 -13.69 7.11 21.84
N TYR A 19 -14.11 8.38 21.88
CA TYR A 19 -15.53 8.72 22.04
C TYR A 19 -16.40 8.15 20.92
N LEU A 20 -15.98 8.27 19.66
CA LEU A 20 -16.71 7.70 18.53
C LEU A 20 -16.82 6.18 18.64
N GLU A 21 -15.74 5.51 19.03
CA GLU A 21 -15.72 4.06 19.18
C GLU A 21 -16.61 3.57 20.30
N ASP A 22 -16.53 4.17 21.48
CA ASP A 22 -17.26 3.70 22.66
C ASP A 22 -18.74 4.10 22.62
N GLU A 23 -19.02 5.34 22.23
CA GLU A 23 -20.33 5.98 22.46
C GLU A 23 -21.18 6.05 21.21
N VAL A 24 -20.55 6.17 20.04
CA VAL A 24 -21.27 6.31 18.77
C VAL A 24 -21.39 4.98 18.07
N PHE A 25 -20.29 4.24 17.92
CA PHE A 25 -20.28 2.94 17.26
C PHE A 25 -20.53 1.78 18.22
N GLY A 26 -19.96 1.82 19.43
CA GLY A 26 -20.05 0.76 20.43
C GLY A 26 -21.45 0.53 20.97
N ARG A 27 -22.34 1.52 20.83
CA ARG A 27 -23.77 1.40 21.18
C ARG A 27 -24.64 0.79 20.08
N LEU A 28 -24.08 0.60 18.89
CA LEU A 28 -24.82 0.01 17.78
C LEU A 28 -24.86 -1.51 17.92
N GLY A 29 -26.02 -2.11 17.65
CA GLY A 29 -26.11 -3.56 17.49
C GLY A 29 -25.25 -4.05 16.32
N GLN A 30 -24.83 -5.32 16.36
CA GLN A 30 -23.92 -5.93 15.37
C GLN A 30 -24.40 -5.73 13.92
N SER A 31 -25.70 -5.92 13.66
CA SER A 31 -26.28 -5.72 12.33
C SER A 31 -26.13 -4.29 11.80
N SER A 32 -26.26 -3.29 12.69
CA SER A 32 -26.10 -1.88 12.35
C SER A 32 -24.65 -1.52 12.09
N LEU A 33 -23.73 -2.07 12.89
CA LEU A 33 -22.29 -1.87 12.69
C LEU A 33 -21.84 -2.46 11.34
N GLU A 34 -22.29 -3.67 10.99
CA GLU A 34 -21.99 -4.28 9.69
C GLU A 34 -22.62 -3.54 8.50
N ALA A 35 -23.78 -2.90 8.69
CA ALA A 35 -24.36 -2.02 7.67
C ALA A 35 -23.52 -0.75 7.47
N ILE A 36 -23.00 -0.16 8.54
CA ILE A 36 -22.10 1.01 8.47
C ILE A 36 -20.79 0.63 7.79
N LYS A 37 -20.17 -0.49 8.15
CA LYS A 37 -18.95 -0.98 7.50
C LYS A 37 -19.14 -1.16 5.99
N ARG A 38 -20.22 -1.82 5.58
CA ARG A 38 -20.57 -1.96 4.15
C ARG A 38 -20.75 -0.61 3.47
N ARG A 39 -21.41 0.34 4.12
CA ARG A 39 -21.59 1.69 3.60
C ARG A 39 -20.27 2.48 3.53
N ALA A 40 -19.32 2.23 4.44
CA ALA A 40 -18.01 2.86 4.43
C ALA A 40 -17.14 2.41 3.25
N LEU A 41 -17.39 1.22 2.67
CA LEU A 41 -16.67 0.73 1.49
C LEU A 41 -17.13 1.39 0.18
N ASP A 42 -18.34 1.94 0.14
CA ASP A 42 -18.85 2.69 -1.01
C ASP A 42 -18.43 4.18 -0.93
N PRO A 43 -17.93 4.82 -2.00
CA PRO A 43 -17.52 6.22 -1.96
C PRO A 43 -18.61 7.20 -1.52
N SER A 44 -19.85 7.03 -2.01
CA SER A 44 -20.97 7.91 -1.66
C SER A 44 -21.43 7.67 -0.22
N GLY A 45 -21.41 6.40 0.20
CA GLY A 45 -21.70 5.97 1.55
C GLY A 45 -20.69 6.51 2.55
N ALA A 46 -19.40 6.44 2.25
CA ALA A 46 -18.31 6.97 3.06
C ALA A 46 -18.45 8.48 3.24
N GLU A 47 -18.71 9.23 2.18
CA GLU A 47 -18.90 10.68 2.25
C GLU A 47 -20.10 11.07 3.13
N ALA A 48 -21.22 10.35 3.02
CA ALA A 48 -22.37 10.57 3.88
C ALA A 48 -22.08 10.23 5.35
N LEU A 49 -21.29 9.17 5.61
CA LEU A 49 -20.88 8.81 6.96
C LEU A 49 -19.93 9.84 7.58
N LYS A 50 -18.97 10.39 6.82
CA LYS A 50 -18.08 11.47 7.30
C LYS A 50 -18.89 12.65 7.83
N ARG A 51 -19.87 13.12 7.05
CA ARG A 51 -20.77 14.22 7.47
C ARG A 51 -21.55 13.86 8.73
N TRP A 52 -22.13 12.67 8.78
CA TRP A 52 -22.88 12.20 9.95
C TRP A 52 -22.01 12.09 11.21
N ILE A 53 -20.74 11.66 11.10
CA ILE A 53 -19.78 11.62 12.20
C ILE A 53 -19.51 13.04 12.71
N VAL A 54 -19.19 13.97 11.81
CA VAL A 54 -18.95 15.38 12.18
C VAL A 54 -20.16 15.99 12.88
N ASP A 55 -21.36 15.81 12.33
CA ASP A 55 -22.60 16.32 12.93
C ASP A 55 -22.86 15.68 14.30
N SER A 56 -22.51 14.41 14.48
CA SER A 56 -22.66 13.72 15.76
C SER A 56 -21.68 14.24 16.82
N LEU A 57 -20.41 14.46 16.45
CA LEU A 57 -19.42 15.08 17.33
C LEU A 57 -19.86 16.49 17.77
N LEU A 58 -20.37 17.29 16.83
CA LEU A 58 -20.85 18.65 17.13
C LEU A 58 -22.08 18.64 18.05
N ARG A 59 -23.04 17.74 17.84
CA ARG A 59 -24.22 17.58 18.73
C ARG A 59 -23.85 17.11 20.14
N GLU A 60 -22.82 16.29 20.25
CA GLU A 60 -22.38 15.67 21.50
C GLU A 60 -21.22 16.42 22.19
N ARG A 61 -20.84 17.60 21.68
CA ARG A 61 -19.73 18.44 22.17
C ARG A 61 -19.72 18.63 23.68
N ASP A 62 -20.86 18.91 24.29
CA ASP A 62 -20.95 19.12 25.74
C ASP A 62 -20.65 17.84 26.54
N LYS A 63 -20.99 16.67 26.00
CA LYS A 63 -20.69 15.38 26.65
C LYS A 63 -19.20 15.05 26.51
N VAL A 64 -18.61 15.27 25.33
CA VAL A 64 -17.17 15.09 25.08
C VAL A 64 -16.35 16.03 25.97
N SER A 65 -16.76 17.28 26.10
CA SER A 65 -16.06 18.31 26.89
C SER A 65 -16.02 18.03 28.39
N ARG A 66 -16.87 17.13 28.89
CA ARG A 66 -16.83 16.64 30.28
C ARG A 66 -15.78 15.55 30.50
N ARG A 67 -15.25 14.93 29.44
CA ARG A 67 -14.25 13.85 29.51
C ARG A 67 -12.80 14.33 29.59
N THR A 68 -12.54 15.62 29.38
CA THR A 68 -11.18 16.17 29.41
C THR A 68 -11.09 17.47 30.23
N LEU A 69 -9.91 17.70 30.80
CA LEU A 69 -9.54 18.95 31.46
C LEU A 69 -9.02 20.00 30.44
N ARG A 70 -8.67 19.60 29.21
CA ARG A 70 -8.16 20.47 28.13
C ARG A 70 -9.28 21.15 27.35
N ARG A 71 -10.21 21.82 28.04
CA ARG A 71 -11.40 22.42 27.41
C ARG A 71 -11.05 23.43 26.33
N VAL A 72 -10.08 24.32 26.54
CA VAL A 72 -9.73 25.37 25.57
C VAL A 72 -9.23 24.79 24.25
N ASP A 73 -8.37 23.77 24.32
CA ASP A 73 -7.83 23.13 23.11
C ASP A 73 -8.92 22.34 22.37
N LEU A 74 -9.82 21.70 23.11
CA LEU A 74 -10.97 20.97 22.55
C LEU A 74 -11.97 21.93 21.86
N GLU A 75 -12.21 23.10 22.44
CA GLU A 75 -13.08 24.14 21.86
C GLU A 75 -12.51 24.68 20.54
N ALA A 76 -11.19 24.87 20.48
CA ALA A 76 -10.51 25.23 19.24
C ALA A 76 -10.63 24.11 18.19
N ALA A 77 -10.46 22.85 18.61
CA ALA A 77 -10.62 21.69 17.74
C ALA A 77 -12.04 21.54 17.18
N PHE A 78 -13.08 21.78 18.00
CA PHE A 78 -14.48 21.78 17.52
C PHE A 78 -14.80 22.95 16.58
N SER A 79 -14.01 24.02 16.62
CA SER A 79 -14.16 25.18 15.74
C SER A 79 -13.47 24.98 14.38
N ASP A 80 -12.53 24.04 14.28
CA ASP A 80 -11.86 23.68 13.03
C ASP A 80 -12.61 22.53 12.34
N ARG A 81 -13.39 22.89 11.31
CA ARG A 81 -14.14 21.91 10.52
C ARG A 81 -13.23 20.96 9.75
N ALA A 82 -12.06 21.40 9.30
CA ALA A 82 -11.12 20.54 8.59
C ALA A 82 -10.52 19.48 9.52
N PHE A 83 -10.25 19.84 10.78
CA PHE A 83 -9.86 18.89 11.80
C PHE A 83 -10.95 17.85 12.07
N LEU A 84 -12.21 18.27 12.29
CA LEU A 84 -13.31 17.33 12.52
C LEU A 84 -13.57 16.41 11.32
N THR A 85 -13.48 16.95 10.09
CA THR A 85 -13.52 16.14 8.88
C THR A 85 -12.42 15.09 8.89
N ARG A 86 -11.19 15.45 9.27
CA ARG A 86 -10.10 14.49 9.35
C ARG A 86 -10.30 13.42 10.41
N ILE A 87 -10.82 13.79 11.59
CA ILE A 87 -11.22 12.81 12.62
C ILE A 87 -12.25 11.84 12.05
N SER A 88 -13.22 12.31 11.26
CA SER A 88 -14.20 11.44 10.63
C SER A 88 -13.61 10.49 9.59
N GLU A 89 -12.57 10.93 8.86
CA GLU A 89 -11.85 10.08 7.91
C GLU A 89 -11.09 8.96 8.62
N VAL A 90 -10.33 9.29 9.66
CA VAL A 90 -9.60 8.30 10.47
C VAL A 90 -10.56 7.33 11.15
N ALA A 91 -11.71 7.81 11.66
CA ALA A 91 -12.74 6.93 12.20
C ALA A 91 -13.29 5.95 11.16
N LEU A 92 -13.45 6.38 9.89
CA LEU A 92 -13.86 5.48 8.81
C LEU A 92 -12.76 4.51 8.38
N GLU A 93 -11.51 4.96 8.32
CA GLU A 93 -10.36 4.07 8.11
C GLU A 93 -10.38 2.94 9.15
N ARG A 94 -10.49 3.28 10.44
CA ARG A 94 -10.59 2.31 11.53
C ARG A 94 -11.81 1.38 11.41
N LEU A 95 -12.98 1.90 11.04
CA LEU A 95 -14.17 1.06 10.83
C LEU A 95 -13.99 0.02 9.71
N ARG A 96 -13.32 0.38 8.62
CA ARG A 96 -13.02 -0.54 7.50
C ARG A 96 -12.00 -1.60 7.91
N CYS A 97 -11.01 -1.19 8.70
CA CYS A 97 -9.87 -2.00 9.08
C CYS A 97 -10.12 -2.89 10.32
N GLY A 98 -11.17 -2.58 11.10
CA GLY A 98 -11.61 -3.35 12.24
C GLY A 98 -11.08 -2.85 13.60
N PRO A 99 -11.50 -3.49 14.70
CA PRO A 99 -11.28 -2.98 16.06
C PRO A 99 -9.81 -2.95 16.49
N ASN A 100 -8.94 -3.74 15.85
CA ASN A 100 -7.51 -3.80 16.13
C ASN A 100 -6.70 -2.83 15.26
N ALA A 101 -7.35 -2.02 14.42
CA ALA A 101 -6.68 -0.96 13.69
C ALA A 101 -5.93 -0.05 14.67
N PRO A 102 -4.77 0.50 14.29
CA PRO A 102 -4.06 1.45 15.14
C PRO A 102 -4.72 2.84 15.08
N THR A 103 -4.57 3.61 16.15
CA THR A 103 -5.04 5.00 16.21
C THR A 103 -3.99 5.91 15.58
N LEU A 104 -4.43 7.02 14.99
CA LEU A 104 -3.54 8.04 14.48
C LEU A 104 -3.71 9.32 15.32
N ASN A 105 -2.61 9.83 15.87
CA ASN A 105 -2.62 11.12 16.54
C ASN A 105 -2.63 12.24 15.50
N ILE A 106 -3.58 13.17 15.61
CA ILE A 106 -3.77 14.26 14.65
C ILE A 106 -3.65 15.57 15.41
N GLU A 107 -2.68 16.38 15.01
CA GLU A 107 -2.53 17.72 15.58
C GLU A 107 -3.73 18.58 15.17
N PRO A 108 -4.45 19.18 16.14
CA PRO A 108 -5.65 19.97 15.85
C PRO A 108 -5.33 21.28 15.15
N LYS A 109 -4.13 21.82 15.34
CA LYS A 109 -3.67 23.05 14.71
C LYS A 109 -2.65 22.74 13.64
N ARG A 110 -2.70 23.52 12.56
CA ARG A 110 -1.64 23.53 11.57
C ARG A 110 -0.39 24.13 12.18
N LEU A 111 0.76 23.60 11.80
CA LEU A 111 2.05 24.14 12.17
C LEU A 111 2.28 25.44 11.42
N SER A 112 2.62 26.48 12.16
CA SER A 112 3.09 27.75 11.62
C SER A 112 4.41 27.57 10.86
N THR A 113 4.79 28.57 10.08
CA THR A 113 6.09 28.57 9.38
C THR A 113 7.26 28.46 10.37
N GLU A 114 7.15 29.09 11.53
CA GLU A 114 8.18 29.06 12.58
C GLU A 114 8.32 27.68 13.21
N GLU A 115 7.20 27.03 13.54
CA GLU A 115 7.18 25.65 14.08
C GLU A 115 7.67 24.65 13.04
N THR A 116 7.26 24.81 11.79
CA THR A 116 7.70 23.98 10.67
C THR A 116 9.22 24.09 10.50
N GLN A 117 9.77 25.31 10.50
CA GLN A 117 11.22 25.54 10.43
C GLN A 117 11.94 24.97 11.64
N LYS A 118 11.36 25.02 12.84
CA LYS A 118 11.94 24.42 14.04
C LYS A 118 12.05 22.90 13.94
N ILE A 119 11.03 22.23 13.37
CA ILE A 119 10.98 20.76 13.28
C ILE A 119 11.83 20.24 12.13
N LEU A 120 11.71 20.86 10.95
CA LEU A 120 12.36 20.39 9.72
C LEU A 120 13.77 20.98 9.56
N GLY A 121 14.01 22.21 10.05
CA GLY A 121 15.29 22.89 9.94
C GLY A 121 15.77 23.03 8.49
N GLU A 122 17.08 22.97 8.30
CA GLU A 122 17.73 22.95 6.98
C GLU A 122 17.90 21.51 6.44
N GLY A 123 17.14 20.55 6.97
CA GLY A 123 17.22 19.14 6.56
C GLY A 123 16.62 18.90 5.18
N ILE A 124 17.01 17.78 4.56
CA ILE A 124 16.43 17.31 3.30
C ILE A 124 15.08 16.67 3.61
N ASN A 125 13.99 17.33 3.23
CA ASN A 125 12.63 16.76 3.24
C ASN A 125 12.52 15.60 2.25
N PHE A 126 12.38 14.38 2.80
CA PHE A 126 12.17 13.14 2.07
C PHE A 126 10.71 12.68 2.23
N GLY A 127 9.94 12.78 1.16
CA GLY A 127 8.52 12.44 1.13
C GLY A 127 8.27 10.97 0.80
N LEU A 128 7.72 10.21 1.74
CA LEU A 128 7.15 8.89 1.50
C LEU A 128 5.70 9.06 1.04
N ILE A 129 5.48 8.96 -0.28
CA ILE A 129 4.20 9.25 -0.92
C ILE A 129 3.32 8.00 -0.91
N PHE A 130 2.12 8.08 -0.36
CA PHE A 130 1.23 6.92 -0.23
C PHE A 130 -0.23 7.22 -0.59
N GLY A 131 -1.02 6.17 -0.81
CA GLY A 131 -2.47 6.28 -1.05
C GLY A 131 -3.34 5.26 -0.31
N ALA A 132 -2.73 4.40 0.49
CA ALA A 132 -3.42 3.53 1.44
C ALA A 132 -3.91 4.32 2.67
N GLU A 133 -4.66 3.64 3.54
CA GLU A 133 -5.13 4.22 4.80
C GLU A 133 -3.96 4.71 5.67
N SER A 134 -4.03 5.98 6.06
CA SER A 134 -3.00 6.67 6.84
C SER A 134 -2.67 5.99 8.17
N ILE A 135 -3.67 5.37 8.79
CA ILE A 135 -3.52 4.66 10.06
C ILE A 135 -2.50 3.52 9.98
N TYR A 136 -2.32 2.88 8.83
CA TYR A 136 -1.33 1.80 8.68
C TYR A 136 0.02 2.29 8.18
N PHE A 137 0.05 3.43 7.50
CA PHE A 137 1.30 3.96 6.96
C PHE A 137 2.23 4.54 8.04
N GLN A 138 1.73 4.78 9.25
CA GLN A 138 2.53 5.29 10.37
C GLN A 138 3.75 4.41 10.69
N ASP A 139 3.63 3.08 10.62
CA ASP A 139 4.74 2.17 10.93
C ASP A 139 5.87 2.30 9.90
N VAL A 140 5.53 2.56 8.64
CA VAL A 140 6.51 2.80 7.57
C VAL A 140 7.27 4.09 7.85
N VAL A 141 6.57 5.16 8.21
CA VAL A 141 7.19 6.46 8.55
C VAL A 141 8.13 6.32 9.74
N LEU A 142 7.70 5.62 10.79
CA LEU A 142 8.53 5.36 11.96
C LEU A 142 9.78 4.54 11.61
N ALA A 143 9.64 3.49 10.80
CA ALA A 143 10.78 2.66 10.38
C ALA A 143 11.83 3.47 9.61
N PHE A 144 11.41 4.30 8.66
CA PHE A 144 12.31 5.17 7.92
C PHE A 144 12.97 6.24 8.81
N GLN A 145 12.25 6.80 9.78
CA GLN A 145 12.83 7.75 10.73
C GLN A 145 13.85 7.09 11.66
N VAL A 146 13.60 5.84 12.10
CA VAL A 146 14.56 5.06 12.89
C VAL A 146 15.81 4.77 12.08
N ASP A 147 15.67 4.42 10.79
CA ASP A 147 16.82 4.20 9.91
C ASP A 147 17.60 5.50 9.67
N GLU A 148 16.93 6.63 9.42
CA GLU A 148 17.58 7.94 9.34
C GLU A 148 18.41 8.23 10.58
N PHE A 149 17.81 8.08 11.75
CA PHE A 149 18.49 8.39 13.01
C PHE A 149 19.67 7.45 13.29
N SER A 150 19.52 6.16 12.97
CA SER A 150 20.52 5.12 13.23
C SER A 150 21.66 5.12 12.22
N SER A 151 21.37 5.48 10.98
CA SER A 151 22.29 5.38 9.83
C SER A 151 22.89 6.74 9.43
N ARG A 152 22.39 7.87 9.95
CA ARG A 152 22.93 9.20 9.65
C ARG A 152 24.39 9.33 10.11
N PRO A 153 25.33 9.67 9.19
CA PRO A 153 26.71 9.95 9.57
C PRO A 153 26.81 11.13 10.55
N LEU A 154 27.81 11.14 11.44
CA LEU A 154 28.02 12.21 12.44
C LEU A 154 28.10 13.64 11.85
N ARG A 155 28.49 13.78 10.58
CA ARG A 155 28.55 15.05 9.84
C ARG A 155 27.56 15.11 8.67
N GLY A 156 26.63 14.16 8.59
CA GLY A 156 25.58 14.15 7.59
C GLY A 156 24.49 15.15 7.94
N GLY A 157 23.90 15.78 6.92
CA GLY A 157 22.68 16.56 7.09
C GLY A 157 21.52 15.68 7.56
N LYS A 158 20.59 16.27 8.31
CA LYS A 158 19.35 15.60 8.71
C LYS A 158 18.49 15.32 7.47
N VAL A 159 17.89 14.14 7.41
CA VAL A 159 16.79 13.86 6.48
C VAL A 159 15.50 13.91 7.27
N ASN A 160 14.55 14.75 6.84
CA ASN A 160 13.24 14.81 7.45
C ASN A 160 12.34 13.81 6.73
N VAL A 161 11.93 12.75 7.42
CA VAL A 161 11.03 11.73 6.85
C VAL A 161 9.59 12.23 6.99
N LEU A 162 8.91 12.41 5.86
CA LEU A 162 7.54 12.91 5.78
C LEU A 162 6.65 11.85 5.13
N GLY A 163 5.71 11.27 5.86
CA GLY A 163 4.67 10.45 5.22
C GLY A 163 3.60 11.34 4.60
N VAL A 164 3.43 11.36 3.28
CA VAL A 164 2.51 12.28 2.59
C VAL A 164 1.50 11.49 1.77
N HIS A 165 0.23 11.54 2.16
CA HIS A 165 -0.84 10.96 1.36
C HIS A 165 -0.96 11.71 0.03
N LEU A 166 -1.33 11.04 -1.06
CA LEU A 166 -1.42 11.65 -2.40
C LEU A 166 -2.37 12.85 -2.44
N ASP A 167 -3.44 12.83 -1.65
CA ASP A 167 -4.41 13.94 -1.52
C ASP A 167 -3.88 15.12 -0.68
N TRP A 168 -2.69 14.99 -0.09
CA TRP A 168 -2.03 16.05 0.70
C TRP A 168 -0.92 16.74 -0.08
N LEU A 169 -0.79 16.44 -1.37
CA LEU A 169 0.11 17.14 -2.27
C LEU A 169 -0.59 18.30 -2.96
N THR A 170 0.11 19.42 -3.11
CA THR A 170 -0.28 20.48 -4.04
C THR A 170 -0.05 20.02 -5.49
N GLU A 171 -0.58 20.77 -6.45
CA GLU A 171 -0.31 20.52 -7.88
C GLU A 171 1.19 20.59 -8.24
N LYS A 172 2.00 21.24 -7.39
CA LYS A 172 3.45 21.34 -7.53
C LYS A 172 4.22 20.23 -6.81
N GLY A 173 3.52 19.28 -6.18
CA GLY A 173 4.14 18.20 -5.41
C GLY A 173 4.65 18.61 -4.03
N GLU A 174 4.19 19.74 -3.48
CA GLU A 174 4.52 20.18 -2.12
C GLU A 174 3.53 19.60 -1.10
N ALA A 175 3.95 19.35 0.13
CA ALA A 175 3.09 18.74 1.15
C ALA A 175 2.31 19.79 1.95
N VAL A 176 0.98 19.72 1.98
CA VAL A 176 0.14 20.54 2.88
C VAL A 176 -0.14 19.87 4.23
N ARG A 177 0.15 18.57 4.32
CA ARG A 177 -0.01 17.74 5.52
C ARG A 177 0.98 16.58 5.44
N ALA A 178 1.45 16.10 6.59
CA ALA A 178 2.33 14.93 6.65
C ALA A 178 2.17 14.16 7.97
N LEU A 179 2.54 12.89 7.93
CA LEU A 179 2.91 12.09 9.08
C LEU A 179 4.36 12.41 9.45
N LEU A 180 4.59 12.74 10.72
CA LEU A 180 5.89 13.06 11.32
C LEU A 180 6.11 12.23 12.56
N VAL A 181 7.37 11.95 12.89
CA VAL A 181 7.75 11.39 14.19
C VAL A 181 8.16 12.51 15.13
N ASP A 182 7.58 12.53 16.34
CA ASP A 182 7.93 13.50 17.37
C ASP A 182 9.14 13.06 18.22
N GLU A 183 9.53 13.90 19.18
CA GLU A 183 10.65 13.62 20.09
C GLU A 183 10.42 12.41 21.00
N SER A 184 9.16 11.98 21.15
CA SER A 184 8.74 10.80 21.91
C SER A 184 8.66 9.53 21.05
N TRP A 185 9.14 9.58 19.80
CA TRP A 185 9.08 8.49 18.83
C TRP A 185 7.67 8.04 18.46
N ARG A 186 6.69 8.94 18.58
CA ARG A 186 5.32 8.70 18.16
C ARG A 186 5.07 9.35 16.80
N VAL A 187 4.31 8.67 15.96
CA VAL A 187 3.85 9.24 14.70
C VAL A 187 2.64 10.12 14.96
N LYS A 188 2.66 11.32 14.38
CA LYS A 188 1.56 12.25 14.39
C LYS A 188 1.31 12.82 13.00
N GLU A 189 0.05 13.04 12.70
CA GLU A 189 -0.38 13.75 11.51
C GLU A 189 -0.43 15.24 11.79
N VAL A 190 0.23 16.05 10.97
CA VAL A 190 0.28 17.51 11.09
C VAL A 190 -0.11 18.16 9.77
N GLY A 191 -0.92 19.22 9.85
CA GLY A 191 -1.11 20.13 8.73
C GLY A 191 -0.08 21.26 8.77
N PHE A 192 0.24 21.85 7.62
CA PHE A 192 1.12 23.01 7.51
C PHE A 192 0.33 24.25 7.08
N GLU A 193 0.64 25.42 7.64
CA GLU A 193 0.05 26.68 7.16
C GLU A 193 0.56 27.05 5.76
N ALA A 194 1.84 26.82 5.50
CA ALA A 194 2.47 26.92 4.18
C ALA A 194 2.89 25.53 3.71
N ALA A 195 2.68 25.22 2.42
CA ALA A 195 3.07 23.93 1.86
C ALA A 195 4.59 23.72 1.99
N VAL A 196 4.99 22.52 2.39
CA VAL A 196 6.38 22.14 2.60
C VAL A 196 6.96 21.57 1.31
N PRO A 197 8.08 22.12 0.80
CA PRO A 197 8.73 21.56 -0.39
C PRO A 197 9.34 20.19 -0.07
N LEU A 198 9.16 19.25 -0.99
CA LEU A 198 9.80 17.94 -0.96
C LEU A 198 11.03 17.97 -1.86
N HIS A 199 12.17 17.48 -1.38
CA HIS A 199 13.41 17.47 -2.16
C HIS A 199 13.63 16.11 -2.83
N VAL A 200 13.27 15.05 -2.10
CA VAL A 200 13.34 13.67 -2.55
C VAL A 200 12.01 13.01 -2.21
N VAL A 201 11.54 12.10 -3.05
CA VAL A 201 10.31 11.36 -2.82
C VAL A 201 10.47 9.87 -3.12
N GLN A 202 9.73 9.05 -2.40
CA GLN A 202 9.58 7.63 -2.68
C GLN A 202 8.10 7.27 -2.61
N THR A 203 7.57 6.70 -3.70
CA THR A 203 6.17 6.30 -3.77
C THR A 203 6.00 4.86 -3.28
N LEU A 204 5.10 4.66 -2.32
CA LEU A 204 4.81 3.40 -1.65
C LEU A 204 3.30 3.24 -1.47
N HIS A 205 2.79 2.01 -1.44
CA HIS A 205 1.43 1.70 -0.98
C HIS A 205 0.34 2.54 -1.68
N LEU A 206 0.34 2.54 -3.01
CA LEU A 206 -0.74 3.14 -3.78
C LEU A 206 -1.95 2.18 -3.89
N PRO A 207 -3.16 2.69 -4.15
CA PRO A 207 -4.34 1.85 -4.34
C PRO A 207 -4.17 0.92 -5.54
N PHE A 208 -4.19 -0.39 -5.30
CA PHE A 208 -3.95 -1.45 -6.30
C PHE A 208 -4.70 -1.24 -7.61
N SER A 209 -5.99 -0.90 -7.56
CA SER A 209 -6.85 -0.76 -8.75
C SER A 209 -6.44 0.35 -9.72
N ARG A 210 -5.62 1.30 -9.24
CA ARG A 210 -5.16 2.47 -10.02
C ARG A 210 -3.66 2.72 -9.84
N GLU A 211 -2.92 1.75 -9.29
CA GLU A 211 -1.54 1.91 -8.84
C GLU A 211 -0.64 2.43 -9.97
N THR A 212 -0.65 1.76 -11.13
CA THR A 212 0.18 2.15 -12.29
C THR A 212 -0.13 3.56 -12.78
N ASP A 213 -1.41 3.90 -12.93
CA ASP A 213 -1.83 5.22 -13.43
C ASP A 213 -1.50 6.33 -12.44
N LEU A 214 -1.71 6.08 -11.14
CA LEU A 214 -1.39 7.02 -10.07
C LEU A 214 0.12 7.21 -9.95
N HIS A 215 0.90 6.12 -10.01
CA HIS A 215 2.36 6.18 -9.92
C HIS A 215 2.92 6.99 -11.09
N ARG A 216 2.43 6.77 -12.31
CA ARG A 216 2.83 7.56 -13.49
C ARG A 216 2.55 9.04 -13.29
N ARG A 217 1.30 9.38 -12.93
CA ARG A 217 0.88 10.79 -12.73
C ARG A 217 1.71 11.48 -11.66
N LEU A 218 1.93 10.82 -10.53
CA LEU A 218 2.77 11.36 -9.45
C LEU A 218 4.22 11.56 -9.92
N SER A 219 4.76 10.59 -10.65
CA SER A 219 6.13 10.67 -11.18
C SER A 219 6.29 11.80 -12.20
N ASP A 220 5.27 12.03 -13.03
CA ASP A 220 5.23 13.18 -13.94
C ASP A 220 5.20 14.50 -13.15
N THR A 221 4.34 14.62 -12.13
CA THR A 221 4.30 15.78 -11.23
C THR A 221 5.66 16.07 -10.59
N PHE A 222 6.33 15.04 -10.06
CA PHE A 222 7.63 15.21 -9.40
C PHE A 222 8.73 15.58 -10.39
N ARG A 223 8.73 14.99 -11.57
CA ARG A 223 9.67 15.35 -12.64
C ARG A 223 9.50 16.80 -13.07
N ASP A 224 8.27 17.25 -13.28
CA ASP A 224 7.96 18.62 -13.72
C ASP A 224 8.32 19.65 -12.63
N ALA A 225 8.20 19.27 -11.36
CA ALA A 225 8.61 20.07 -10.20
C ALA A 225 10.13 20.00 -9.90
N GLY A 226 10.90 19.16 -10.61
CA GLY A 226 12.33 18.97 -10.36
C GLY A 226 12.65 18.23 -9.05
N ILE A 227 11.69 17.46 -8.52
CA ILE A 227 11.82 16.68 -7.29
C ILE A 227 12.43 15.31 -7.62
N VAL A 228 13.44 14.90 -6.85
CA VAL A 228 14.14 13.62 -7.09
C VAL A 228 13.29 12.46 -6.62
N GLN A 229 13.09 11.43 -7.45
CA GLN A 229 12.30 10.25 -7.09
C GLN A 229 13.16 8.99 -6.92
N VAL A 230 12.88 8.23 -5.86
CA VAL A 230 13.51 6.95 -5.52
C VAL A 230 12.45 5.84 -5.40
N ASN A 231 12.49 4.75 -6.15
CA ASN A 231 13.26 4.58 -7.38
C ASN A 231 12.66 5.42 -8.53
N PRO A 232 13.46 5.82 -9.51
CA PRO A 232 12.96 6.50 -10.71
C PRO A 232 11.88 5.66 -11.40
N TYR A 233 10.77 6.29 -11.78
CA TYR A 233 9.62 5.59 -12.35
C TYR A 233 9.95 4.74 -13.58
N GLU A 234 10.77 5.26 -14.50
CA GLU A 234 11.18 4.54 -15.72
C GLU A 234 11.96 3.26 -15.42
N ALA A 235 12.68 3.22 -14.29
CA ALA A 235 13.35 2.01 -13.83
C ALA A 235 12.34 1.01 -13.25
N SER A 236 11.41 1.50 -12.43
CA SER A 236 10.33 0.68 -11.84
C SER A 236 9.41 0.09 -12.92
N GLU A 237 8.93 0.89 -13.87
CA GLU A 237 8.04 0.43 -14.95
C GLU A 237 8.69 -0.66 -15.81
N ARG A 238 10.00 -0.54 -16.08
CA ARG A 238 10.76 -1.59 -16.78
C ARG A 238 10.95 -2.84 -15.94
N ALA A 239 11.11 -2.70 -14.62
CA ALA A 239 11.28 -3.83 -13.71
C ALA A 239 9.98 -4.62 -13.52
N ASP A 240 8.82 -3.96 -13.63
CA ASP A 240 7.51 -4.62 -13.54
C ASP A 240 7.25 -5.54 -14.74
N ASP A 241 7.84 -5.25 -15.91
CA ASP A 241 7.77 -6.10 -17.09
C ASP A 241 8.72 -7.31 -16.98
N LYS A 242 8.15 -8.45 -16.59
CA LYS A 242 8.89 -9.71 -16.40
C LYS A 242 9.45 -10.25 -17.70
N ALA A 243 8.70 -10.17 -18.79
CA ALA A 243 9.16 -10.61 -20.11
C ALA A 243 10.37 -9.78 -20.56
N TRP A 244 10.29 -8.46 -20.46
CA TRP A 244 11.41 -7.57 -20.75
C TRP A 244 12.64 -7.90 -19.88
N THR A 245 12.43 -8.15 -18.59
CA THR A 245 13.50 -8.53 -17.66
C THR A 245 14.19 -9.83 -18.09
N HIS A 246 13.42 -10.85 -18.46
CA HIS A 246 13.98 -12.10 -18.96
C HIS A 246 14.74 -11.90 -20.30
N GLU A 247 14.21 -11.10 -21.22
CA GLU A 247 14.92 -10.77 -22.46
C GLU A 247 16.24 -10.04 -22.20
N LEU A 248 16.26 -9.10 -21.25
CA LEU A 248 17.46 -8.37 -20.87
C LEU A 248 18.53 -9.33 -20.34
N TRP A 249 18.15 -10.26 -19.44
CA TRP A 249 19.08 -11.26 -18.90
C TRP A 249 19.65 -12.18 -19.98
N LEU A 250 18.84 -12.59 -20.95
CA LEU A 250 19.32 -13.40 -22.07
C LEU A 250 20.31 -12.65 -22.98
N ARG A 251 20.20 -11.32 -23.07
CA ARG A 251 21.09 -10.45 -23.87
C ARG A 251 22.36 -10.04 -23.10
N CYS A 252 22.37 -10.15 -21.78
CA CYS A 252 23.54 -9.80 -20.97
C CYS A 252 24.74 -10.71 -21.28
N ARG A 253 25.92 -10.10 -21.43
CA ARG A 253 27.18 -10.81 -21.78
C ARG A 253 27.64 -11.77 -20.68
N THR A 254 27.33 -11.46 -19.44
CA THR A 254 27.40 -12.39 -18.31
C THR A 254 26.23 -13.34 -18.46
N LYS A 255 26.48 -14.60 -18.82
CA LYS A 255 25.47 -15.66 -19.10
C LYS A 255 24.52 -15.91 -17.91
N LEU A 256 23.60 -14.98 -17.66
CA LEU A 256 22.57 -15.14 -16.64
C LEU A 256 21.56 -16.14 -17.18
N GLU A 257 21.51 -17.31 -16.54
CA GLU A 257 20.52 -18.31 -16.89
C GLU A 257 19.12 -17.81 -16.52
N SER A 258 18.25 -17.69 -17.51
CA SER A 258 16.84 -17.40 -17.32
C SER A 258 16.01 -18.68 -17.52
N PRO A 259 14.90 -18.88 -16.78
CA PRO A 259 13.90 -19.86 -17.19
C PRO A 259 13.44 -19.56 -18.61
N ALA A 260 13.09 -20.61 -19.36
CA ALA A 260 12.37 -20.42 -20.61
C ALA A 260 11.01 -19.77 -20.33
N PHE A 261 10.61 -18.86 -21.21
CA PHE A 261 9.38 -18.09 -21.06
C PHE A 261 8.77 -17.78 -22.42
N ARG A 262 7.47 -17.43 -22.43
CA ARG A 262 6.75 -16.94 -23.60
C ARG A 262 5.70 -15.94 -23.15
N LEU A 263 5.75 -14.73 -23.71
CA LEU A 263 4.73 -13.71 -23.51
C LEU A 263 3.59 -13.91 -24.53
N ILE A 264 2.36 -13.79 -24.06
CA ILE A 264 1.15 -13.89 -24.86
C ILE A 264 0.35 -12.60 -24.66
N PRO A 265 0.16 -11.79 -25.72
CA PRO A 265 -0.53 -10.51 -25.61
C PRO A 265 -1.97 -10.67 -25.09
N LYS A 266 -2.41 -9.70 -24.29
CA LYS A 266 -3.77 -9.57 -23.75
C LYS A 266 -4.86 -9.65 -24.82
N SER A 267 -4.56 -9.13 -26.02
CA SER A 267 -5.47 -9.14 -27.18
C SER A 267 -5.61 -10.50 -27.86
N SER A 268 -4.86 -11.52 -27.42
CA SER A 268 -4.89 -12.86 -28.02
C SER A 268 -6.20 -13.58 -27.74
N LEU A 269 -6.73 -14.28 -28.73
CA LEU A 269 -7.88 -15.17 -28.54
C LEU A 269 -7.46 -16.38 -27.70
N LEU A 270 -8.31 -16.78 -26.74
CA LEU A 270 -8.02 -17.92 -25.85
C LEU A 270 -7.60 -19.18 -26.62
N LYS A 271 -8.25 -19.48 -27.74
CA LYS A 271 -7.93 -20.65 -28.57
C LYS A 271 -6.49 -20.62 -29.10
N ASP A 272 -5.98 -19.46 -29.50
CA ASP A 272 -4.62 -19.32 -30.01
C ASP A 272 -3.61 -19.31 -28.87
N THR A 273 -3.96 -18.72 -27.73
CA THR A 273 -3.21 -18.81 -26.48
C THR A 273 -3.00 -20.25 -26.02
N LEU A 274 -4.04 -21.10 -26.12
CA LEU A 274 -3.93 -22.53 -25.75
C LEU A 274 -3.00 -23.30 -26.67
N LYS A 275 -3.01 -23.03 -27.98
CA LYS A 275 -2.03 -23.59 -28.92
C LYS A 275 -0.61 -23.13 -28.60
N MET A 276 -0.44 -21.85 -28.24
CA MET A 276 0.86 -21.30 -27.84
C MET A 276 1.39 -21.95 -26.56
N LEU A 277 0.50 -22.30 -25.62
CA LEU A 277 0.82 -23.06 -24.41
C LEU A 277 1.23 -24.50 -24.76
N GLU A 278 0.48 -25.21 -25.60
CA GLU A 278 0.82 -26.56 -26.06
C GLU A 278 2.19 -26.59 -26.73
N ALA A 279 2.44 -25.70 -27.69
CA ALA A 279 3.74 -25.59 -28.35
C ALA A 279 4.89 -25.24 -27.38
N PHE A 280 4.61 -24.48 -26.32
CA PHE A 280 5.60 -24.16 -25.29
C PHE A 280 5.89 -25.39 -24.40
N ILE A 281 4.87 -26.18 -24.04
CA ILE A 281 5.02 -27.45 -23.30
C ILE A 281 5.85 -28.45 -24.09
N GLU A 282 5.57 -28.61 -25.37
CA GLU A 282 6.29 -29.54 -26.26
C GLU A 282 7.77 -29.17 -26.39
N ASP A 283 8.07 -27.90 -26.65
CA ASP A 283 9.45 -27.40 -26.73
C ASP A 283 10.22 -27.62 -25.41
N LEU A 284 9.59 -27.34 -24.26
CA LEU A 284 10.19 -27.61 -22.94
C LEU A 284 10.42 -29.10 -22.70
N SER A 285 9.46 -29.95 -23.07
CA SER A 285 9.55 -31.41 -22.96
C SER A 285 10.74 -31.96 -23.72
N LEU A 286 10.93 -31.51 -24.97
CA LEU A 286 12.06 -31.90 -25.80
C LEU A 286 13.40 -31.46 -25.20
N ARG A 287 13.49 -30.22 -24.72
CA ARG A 287 14.72 -29.68 -24.10
C ARG A 287 15.09 -30.39 -22.80
N ARG A 288 14.10 -30.71 -21.96
CA ARG A 288 14.30 -31.34 -20.63
C ARG A 288 14.32 -32.87 -20.69
N ARG A 289 13.87 -33.47 -21.80
CA ARG A 289 13.64 -34.92 -21.94
C ARG A 289 12.72 -35.46 -20.83
N GLN A 290 11.68 -34.71 -20.51
CA GLN A 290 10.72 -35.03 -19.45
C GLN A 290 9.29 -35.03 -19.98
N ARG A 291 8.53 -36.06 -19.62
CA ARG A 291 7.12 -36.19 -19.99
C ARG A 291 6.21 -35.19 -19.27
N ASN A 292 6.47 -34.98 -17.99
CA ASN A 292 5.66 -34.12 -17.13
C ASN A 292 6.34 -32.76 -16.99
N ILE A 293 5.73 -31.72 -17.53
CA ILE A 293 6.28 -30.36 -17.54
C ILE A 293 5.48 -29.47 -16.60
N GLY A 294 6.21 -28.80 -15.72
CA GLY A 294 5.68 -27.78 -14.83
C GLY A 294 5.78 -26.40 -15.47
N ILE A 295 4.68 -25.63 -15.43
CA ILE A 295 4.61 -24.28 -15.97
C ILE A 295 3.96 -23.36 -14.95
N PHE A 296 4.57 -22.21 -14.74
CA PHE A 296 3.93 -21.07 -14.11
C PHE A 296 3.21 -20.23 -15.17
N ILE A 297 1.95 -19.92 -14.90
CA ILE A 297 1.12 -19.02 -15.69
C ILE A 297 0.80 -17.84 -14.80
N GLN A 298 1.18 -16.64 -15.25
CA GLN A 298 1.11 -15.42 -14.46
C GLN A 298 0.89 -14.19 -15.34
N PRO A 299 0.39 -13.07 -14.79
CA PRO A 299 0.42 -11.78 -15.45
C PRO A 299 1.86 -11.33 -15.71
N ASN A 300 2.10 -10.63 -16.82
CA ASN A 300 3.42 -10.08 -17.12
C ASN A 300 3.83 -9.02 -16.08
N LYS A 301 2.91 -8.13 -15.70
CA LYS A 301 3.16 -6.97 -14.83
C LYS A 301 2.63 -7.11 -13.40
N GLY A 302 1.94 -8.21 -13.07
CA GLY A 302 1.42 -8.44 -11.71
C GLY A 302 2.50 -8.58 -10.64
N THR A 303 2.29 -8.00 -9.46
CA THR A 303 3.24 -8.02 -8.32
C THR A 303 2.82 -9.05 -7.26
N GLU A 304 3.70 -9.32 -6.29
CA GLU A 304 3.38 -10.07 -5.04
C GLU A 304 2.76 -11.47 -5.21
N GLY A 305 2.97 -12.12 -6.35
CA GLY A 305 2.39 -13.45 -6.62
C GLY A 305 0.91 -13.42 -7.03
N TRP A 306 0.34 -12.24 -7.27
CA TRP A 306 -1.02 -12.06 -7.75
C TRP A 306 -1.25 -12.82 -9.06
N MET A 307 -2.29 -13.66 -9.08
CA MET A 307 -2.65 -14.55 -10.19
C MET A 307 -1.51 -15.44 -10.70
N VAL A 308 -0.51 -15.76 -9.86
CA VAL A 308 0.51 -16.75 -10.19
C VAL A 308 0.01 -18.14 -9.83
N GLU A 309 -0.13 -19.00 -10.84
CA GLU A 309 -0.48 -20.40 -10.65
C GLU A 309 0.46 -21.35 -11.37
N ARG A 310 0.56 -22.56 -10.81
CA ARG A 310 1.45 -23.61 -11.27
C ARG A 310 0.62 -24.78 -11.79
N PHE A 311 0.83 -25.12 -13.05
CA PHE A 311 0.17 -26.25 -13.70
C PHE A 311 1.20 -27.32 -14.08
N LYS A 312 0.80 -28.58 -13.98
CA LYS A 312 1.58 -29.71 -14.47
C LYS A 312 0.87 -30.31 -15.68
N PHE A 313 1.59 -30.47 -16.77
CA PHE A 313 1.09 -31.03 -18.02
C PHE A 313 1.83 -32.32 -18.36
N ASP A 314 1.09 -33.31 -18.84
CA ASP A 314 1.63 -34.54 -19.42
C ASP A 314 1.53 -34.40 -20.94
N VAL A 315 2.68 -34.35 -21.62
CA VAL A 315 2.78 -34.06 -23.07
C VAL A 315 2.03 -35.11 -23.93
N TYR A 316 1.75 -36.31 -23.39
CA TYR A 316 1.05 -37.38 -24.11
C TYR A 316 -0.43 -37.53 -23.74
N ARG A 317 -0.94 -36.77 -22.76
CA ARG A 317 -2.38 -36.63 -22.55
C ARG A 317 -2.85 -35.47 -23.42
N GLY A 318 -3.90 -35.70 -24.22
CA GLY A 318 -4.36 -34.81 -25.29
C GLY A 318 -4.62 -33.34 -24.89
N GLY A 319 -4.94 -32.53 -25.90
CA GLY A 319 -4.90 -31.06 -25.86
C GLY A 319 -5.63 -30.36 -24.70
N ILE A 320 -5.21 -29.12 -24.45
CA ILE A 320 -5.71 -28.27 -23.37
C ILE A 320 -6.99 -27.59 -23.85
N GLY A 321 -8.13 -28.20 -23.54
CA GLY A 321 -9.44 -27.62 -23.85
C GLY A 321 -9.79 -26.40 -22.98
N VAL A 322 -10.82 -25.65 -23.41
CA VAL A 322 -11.30 -24.44 -22.71
C VAL A 322 -11.80 -24.70 -21.28
N GLU A 323 -12.20 -25.94 -20.98
CA GLU A 323 -12.62 -26.34 -19.63
C GLU A 323 -11.46 -26.62 -18.68
N HIS A 324 -10.23 -26.73 -19.20
CA HIS A 324 -9.06 -26.99 -18.37
C HIS A 324 -8.83 -25.84 -17.37
N PRO A 325 -8.46 -26.11 -16.10
CA PRO A 325 -8.21 -25.05 -15.12
C PRO A 325 -7.20 -23.99 -15.59
N ALA A 326 -6.14 -24.41 -16.27
CA ALA A 326 -5.18 -23.49 -16.89
C ALA A 326 -5.81 -22.55 -17.93
N ALA A 327 -6.78 -23.03 -18.72
CA ALA A 327 -7.46 -22.20 -19.71
C ALA A 327 -8.32 -21.12 -19.03
N LYS A 328 -9.02 -21.49 -17.95
CA LYS A 328 -9.82 -20.54 -17.14
C LYS A 328 -8.92 -19.49 -16.49
N HIS A 329 -7.76 -19.91 -15.96
CA HIS A 329 -6.76 -19.02 -15.38
C HIS A 329 -6.18 -18.04 -16.39
N ILE A 330 -5.76 -18.54 -17.57
CA ILE A 330 -5.31 -17.73 -18.69
C ILE A 330 -6.38 -16.71 -19.09
N ALA A 331 -7.63 -17.15 -19.25
CA ALA A 331 -8.73 -16.27 -19.65
C ALA A 331 -8.95 -15.13 -18.65
N ALA A 332 -8.82 -15.41 -17.34
CA ALA A 332 -8.90 -14.40 -16.30
C ALA A 332 -7.75 -13.38 -16.41
N ILE A 333 -6.52 -13.83 -16.64
CA ILE A 333 -5.37 -12.91 -16.82
C ILE A 333 -5.56 -12.04 -18.06
N LEU A 334 -5.97 -12.62 -19.21
CA LEU A 334 -6.18 -11.88 -20.47
C LEU A 334 -7.26 -10.79 -20.37
N GLN A 335 -8.13 -10.81 -19.35
CA GLN A 335 -9.06 -9.69 -19.11
C GLN A 335 -8.32 -8.44 -18.59
N LEU A 336 -7.17 -8.63 -17.94
CA LEU A 336 -6.47 -7.61 -17.17
C LEU A 336 -5.10 -7.26 -17.78
N ASP A 337 -4.29 -8.26 -18.14
CA ASP A 337 -2.88 -8.12 -18.51
C ASP A 337 -2.44 -9.15 -19.58
N ASP A 338 -1.22 -9.02 -20.09
CA ASP A 338 -0.56 -10.05 -20.90
C ASP A 338 -0.27 -11.30 -20.05
N VAL A 339 -0.33 -12.48 -20.67
CA VAL A 339 0.00 -13.75 -20.01
C VAL A 339 1.46 -14.09 -20.23
N LEU A 340 2.19 -14.32 -19.15
CA LEU A 340 3.55 -14.86 -19.17
C LEU A 340 3.51 -16.35 -18.82
N LEU A 341 3.87 -17.18 -19.78
CA LEU A 341 4.20 -18.59 -19.55
C LEU A 341 5.66 -18.68 -19.14
N ARG A 342 5.95 -19.38 -18.04
CA ARG A 342 7.30 -19.55 -17.54
C ARG A 342 7.55 -20.98 -17.11
N GLU A 343 8.70 -21.50 -17.49
CA GLU A 343 9.19 -22.80 -17.03
C GLU A 343 9.23 -22.88 -15.49
N GLU A 344 8.79 -24.00 -14.92
CA GLU A 344 9.01 -24.30 -13.50
C GLU A 344 10.51 -24.58 -13.25
N ARG A 345 11.26 -23.51 -13.01
CA ARG A 345 12.70 -23.55 -12.71
C ARG A 345 13.00 -22.73 -11.46
N GLY A 346 13.87 -23.26 -10.62
CA GLY A 346 14.35 -22.61 -9.41
C GLY A 346 14.17 -23.48 -8.17
N ASN A 347 14.53 -22.91 -7.02
CA ASN A 347 14.52 -23.61 -5.73
C ASN A 347 13.23 -23.39 -4.93
N VAL A 348 12.22 -22.82 -5.57
CA VAL A 348 10.92 -22.50 -4.98
C VAL A 348 9.99 -23.70 -5.16
N ARG A 349 9.60 -24.35 -4.05
CA ARG A 349 8.62 -25.43 -4.03
C ARG A 349 7.36 -24.95 -3.35
N PHE A 350 6.23 -25.16 -3.99
CA PHE A 350 4.91 -24.94 -3.40
C PHE A 350 4.50 -26.24 -2.70
N SER A 351 4.46 -26.22 -1.37
CA SER A 351 4.02 -27.39 -0.60
C SER A 351 2.49 -27.45 -0.62
N PRO A 352 1.86 -28.62 -0.86
CA PRO A 352 0.43 -28.75 -0.72
C PRO A 352 0.05 -28.48 0.76
N LEU A 353 -1.01 -27.70 0.97
CA LEU A 353 -1.57 -27.41 2.28
C LEU A 353 -1.81 -28.73 3.03
N ARG A 354 -1.10 -28.95 4.13
CA ARG A 354 -1.41 -30.00 5.11
C ARG A 354 -2.14 -29.33 6.29
N GLU A 355 -3.47 -29.20 6.15
CA GLU A 355 -4.48 -28.82 7.17
C GLU A 355 -4.47 -27.39 7.75
N PRO A 356 -5.52 -26.95 8.48
CA PRO A 356 -6.97 -27.03 8.24
C PRO A 356 -7.52 -25.67 7.69
N GLU A 357 -8.83 -25.57 7.51
CA GLU A 357 -9.59 -24.60 6.68
C GLU A 357 -9.37 -23.09 6.91
N GLU A 358 -8.60 -22.67 7.92
CA GLU A 358 -8.42 -21.26 8.29
C GLU A 358 -7.28 -20.54 7.55
N THR A 359 -6.49 -21.24 6.73
CA THR A 359 -5.30 -20.66 6.05
C THR A 359 -5.36 -20.68 4.52
N ARG A 360 -6.57 -20.76 3.92
CA ARG A 360 -6.75 -20.91 2.47
C ARG A 360 -6.08 -19.81 1.61
N ASP A 361 -5.74 -18.66 2.18
CA ASP A 361 -5.19 -17.53 1.43
C ASP A 361 -3.66 -17.43 1.43
N LEU A 362 -2.95 -18.26 2.22
CA LEU A 362 -1.49 -18.23 2.29
C LEU A 362 -0.87 -19.51 1.68
N LYS A 363 -0.29 -19.38 0.48
CA LYS A 363 0.47 -20.46 -0.15
C LYS A 363 1.80 -20.65 0.60
N HIS A 364 2.04 -21.83 1.16
CA HIS A 364 3.34 -22.17 1.76
C HIS A 364 4.42 -22.33 0.66
N ILE A 365 5.37 -21.39 0.66
CA ILE A 365 6.52 -21.38 -0.24
C ILE A 365 7.75 -21.90 0.50
N SER A 366 8.38 -22.96 0.00
CA SER A 366 9.66 -23.46 0.50
C SER A 366 10.77 -23.07 -0.47
N LEU A 367 11.77 -22.32 0.01
CA LEU A 367 12.97 -21.95 -0.74
C LEU A 367 14.13 -22.86 -0.32
N ARG A 368 14.71 -23.59 -1.27
CA ARG A 368 16.01 -24.25 -1.07
C ARG A 368 17.12 -23.24 -1.35
N ILE A 369 17.87 -22.82 -0.33
CA ILE A 369 19.10 -22.07 -0.55
C ILE A 369 20.19 -23.11 -0.86
N ASN A 370 20.89 -22.97 -1.99
CA ASN A 370 22.00 -23.86 -2.36
C ASN A 370 23.32 -23.29 -1.87
#